data_AF-A0A852D1R7-F1
#
_entry.id   AF-A0A852D1R7-F1
#
_cell.length_a   1.000
_cell.length_b   1.000
_cell.length_c   1.000
_cell.angle_alpha   90.00
_cell.angle_beta   90.00
_cell.angle_gamma   90.00
#
_symmetry.space_group_name_H-M   'P 1'
#
loop_
_entity.id
_entity.type
_entity.pdbx_description
1 polymer ?
#
loop_
_entity_poly.entity_id
_entity_poly.type
_entity_poly.pdbx_seq_one_letter_code
_entity_poly.pdbx_strand_id
1 'polypeptide(L)'
;DLLNEAKQRLAKVVKDSARYQTLLDGLVLQGFYQLLEPRLVVRCRKQDLPMVKTAVQKSIPIYKNAIKRDVDVHIDQDSFLPEDIAGGVEIYNSDGKIKVSNTLESRLDLVAQQMMPEIRVALFGANANRKFLD
;
A
#
# COMPACT_ATOMS: atom_id res chain seq x y z
N ASP A 1 13.03 19.25 2.67
CA ASP A 1 12.73 17.82 2.47
C ASP A 1 11.53 17.58 1.57
N LEU A 2 11.78 17.34 0.29
CA LEU A 2 10.73 17.07 -0.71
C LEU A 2 9.90 15.82 -0.37
N LEU A 3 10.54 14.76 0.14
CA LEU A 3 9.84 13.54 0.55
C LEU A 3 8.94 13.75 1.78
N ASN A 4 9.36 14.59 2.74
CA ASN A 4 8.54 14.92 3.89
C ASN A 4 7.30 15.72 3.48
N GLU A 5 7.42 16.63 2.51
CA GLU A 5 6.27 17.33 1.94
C GLU A 5 5.33 16.36 1.20
N ALA A 6 5.88 15.40 0.44
CA ALA A 6 5.07 14.36 -0.20
C ALA A 6 4.28 13.52 0.82
N LYS A 7 4.89 13.15 1.96
CA LYS A 7 4.19 12.48 3.08
C LYS A 7 3.03 13.32 3.61
N GLN A 8 3.25 14.63 3.82
CA GLN A 8 2.18 15.53 4.25
C GLN A 8 1.04 15.64 3.23
N ARG A 9 1.34 15.61 1.93
CA ARG A 9 0.32 15.59 0.87
C ARG A 9 -0.46 14.28 0.84
N LEU A 10 0.19 13.14 1.07
CA LEU A 10 -0.51 11.84 1.21
C LEU A 10 -1.50 11.85 2.36
N ALA A 11 -1.14 12.45 3.50
CA ALA A 11 -2.06 12.62 4.62
C ALA A 11 -3.31 13.45 4.28
N LYS A 12 -3.25 14.36 3.28
CA LYS A 12 -4.43 15.08 2.79
C LYS A 12 -5.36 14.20 1.96
N VAL A 13 -4.82 13.25 1.19
CA VAL A 13 -5.63 12.30 0.40
C VAL A 13 -6.42 11.38 1.31
N VAL A 14 -5.84 10.99 2.44
CA VAL A 14 -6.49 10.13 3.45
C VAL A 14 -7.70 10.80 4.09
N LYS A 15 -7.74 12.15 4.14
CA LYS A 15 -8.89 12.91 4.65
C LYS A 15 -10.12 12.83 3.73
N ASP A 16 -9.93 12.53 2.45
CA ASP A 16 -11.02 12.33 1.50
C ASP A 16 -11.44 10.85 1.55
N SER A 17 -12.51 10.56 2.31
CA SER A 17 -12.97 9.19 2.54
C SER A 17 -13.32 8.44 1.25
N ALA A 18 -13.87 9.11 0.22
CA ALA A 18 -14.26 8.45 -1.03
C ALA A 18 -13.02 8.05 -1.84
N ARG A 19 -12.05 8.96 -1.93
CA ARG A 19 -10.80 8.73 -2.64
C ARG A 19 -9.93 7.72 -1.91
N TYR A 20 -9.89 7.79 -0.57
CA TYR A 20 -9.15 6.85 0.27
C TYR A 20 -9.77 5.45 0.27
N GLN A 21 -11.11 5.30 0.27
CA GLN A 21 -11.77 4.01 0.13
C GLN A 21 -11.37 3.32 -1.19
N THR A 22 -11.43 4.07 -2.29
CA THR A 22 -11.07 3.54 -3.63
C THR A 22 -9.61 3.09 -3.66
N LEU A 23 -8.73 3.83 -2.98
CA LEU A 23 -7.32 3.47 -2.84
C LEU A 23 -7.17 2.19 -2.01
N LEU A 24 -7.82 2.09 -0.86
CA LEU A 24 -7.79 0.91 0.01
C LEU A 24 -8.29 -0.35 -0.70
N ASP A 25 -9.36 -0.26 -1.49
CA ASP A 25 -9.86 -1.38 -2.30
C ASP A 25 -8.74 -1.94 -3.20
N GLY A 26 -7.98 -1.06 -3.87
CA GLY A 26 -6.85 -1.45 -4.71
C GLY A 26 -5.66 -2.00 -3.91
N LEU A 27 -5.34 -1.38 -2.77
CA LEU A 27 -4.23 -1.79 -1.93
C LEU A 27 -4.44 -3.18 -1.32
N VAL A 28 -5.65 -3.47 -0.84
CA VAL A 28 -6.01 -4.78 -0.30
C VAL A 28 -5.92 -5.85 -1.38
N LEU A 29 -6.57 -5.60 -2.54
CA LEU A 29 -6.57 -6.55 -3.65
C LEU A 29 -5.16 -6.83 -4.18
N GLN A 30 -4.31 -5.80 -4.30
CA GLN A 30 -2.93 -6.00 -4.73
C GLN A 30 -2.15 -6.88 -3.74
N GLY A 31 -2.34 -6.69 -2.44
CA GLY A 31 -1.68 -7.52 -1.45
C GLY A 31 -2.13 -8.99 -1.51
N PHE A 32 -3.39 -9.25 -1.84
CA PHE A 32 -3.89 -10.62 -2.05
C PHE A 32 -3.19 -11.28 -3.26
N TYR A 33 -3.07 -10.56 -4.37
CA TYR A 33 -2.37 -11.06 -5.56
C TYR A 33 -0.87 -11.26 -5.35
N GLN A 34 -0.26 -10.56 -4.40
CA GLN A 34 1.16 -10.69 -4.13
C GLN A 34 1.47 -11.86 -3.19
N LEU A 35 0.57 -12.19 -2.25
CA LEU A 35 0.75 -13.33 -1.35
C LEU A 35 0.32 -14.66 -1.97
N LEU A 36 -0.79 -14.69 -2.70
CA LEU A 36 -1.35 -15.92 -3.31
C LEU A 36 -1.57 -17.09 -2.32
N GLU A 37 -1.80 -16.77 -1.05
CA GLU A 37 -2.03 -17.74 0.03
C GLU A 37 -3.52 -18.00 0.26
N PRO A 38 -3.91 -19.20 0.77
CA PRO A 38 -5.30 -19.53 1.04
C PRO A 38 -5.86 -18.81 2.29
N ARG A 39 -4.98 -18.41 3.21
CA ARG A 39 -5.33 -17.70 4.46
C ARG A 39 -4.51 -16.43 4.59
N LEU A 40 -5.19 -15.31 4.74
CA LEU A 40 -4.58 -13.99 4.83
C LEU A 40 -5.05 -13.27 6.10
N VAL A 41 -4.13 -12.55 6.74
CA VAL A 41 -4.41 -11.69 7.89
C VAL A 41 -4.12 -10.25 7.51
N VAL A 42 -5.12 -9.38 7.54
CA VAL A 42 -5.00 -7.96 7.21
C VAL A 42 -4.87 -7.15 8.48
N ARG A 43 -3.78 -6.38 8.60
CA ARG A 43 -3.58 -5.35 9.62
C ARG A 43 -3.77 -3.97 9.01
N CYS A 44 -4.46 -3.13 9.76
CA CYS A 44 -4.71 -1.74 9.38
C CYS A 44 -4.65 -0.86 10.63
N ARG A 45 -4.78 0.46 10.46
CA ARG A 45 -4.95 1.37 11.59
C ARG A 45 -6.36 1.24 12.16
N LYS A 46 -6.52 1.47 13.47
CA LYS A 46 -7.82 1.37 14.16
C LYS A 46 -8.93 2.18 13.49
N GLN A 47 -8.61 3.41 13.07
CA GLN A 47 -9.56 4.31 12.40
C GLN A 47 -10.00 3.84 11.01
N ASP A 48 -9.19 3.04 10.33
CA ASP A 48 -9.44 2.58 8.96
C ASP A 48 -10.20 1.23 8.93
N LEU A 49 -10.37 0.57 10.08
CA LEU A 49 -11.03 -0.72 10.21
C LEU A 49 -12.37 -0.83 9.44
N PRO A 50 -13.33 0.12 9.54
CA PRO A 50 -14.59 0.01 8.80
C PRO A 50 -14.37 0.03 7.28
N MET A 51 -13.49 0.91 6.79
CA MET A 51 -13.16 1.05 5.37
C MET A 51 -12.44 -0.19 4.83
N VAL A 52 -11.52 -0.74 5.61
CA VAL A 52 -10.76 -1.95 5.28
C VAL A 52 -11.67 -3.17 5.27
N LYS A 53 -12.66 -3.26 6.17
CA LYS A 53 -13.66 -4.33 6.15
C LYS A 53 -14.46 -4.33 4.86
N THR A 54 -14.90 -3.16 4.41
CA THR A 54 -15.58 -3.01 3.11
C THR A 54 -14.66 -3.37 1.95
N ALA A 55 -13.40 -2.92 1.97
CA ALA A 55 -12.41 -3.22 0.94
C ALA A 55 -12.12 -4.73 0.82
N VAL A 56 -11.99 -5.43 1.96
CA VAL A 56 -11.79 -6.89 2.00
C VAL A 56 -13.00 -7.62 1.43
N GLN A 57 -14.21 -7.26 1.85
CA GLN A 57 -15.45 -7.89 1.35
C GLN A 57 -15.60 -7.74 -0.17
N LYS A 58 -15.21 -6.58 -0.71
CA LYS A 58 -15.20 -6.32 -2.15
C LYS A 58 -14.09 -7.05 -2.89
N SER A 59 -12.94 -7.24 -2.24
CA SER A 59 -11.75 -7.85 -2.86
C SER A 59 -11.84 -9.38 -2.97
N ILE A 60 -12.49 -10.07 -2.02
CA ILE A 60 -12.66 -11.54 -2.03
C ILE A 60 -13.27 -12.07 -3.35
N PRO A 61 -14.42 -11.58 -3.84
CA PRO A 61 -15.01 -12.09 -5.08
C PRO A 61 -14.13 -11.78 -6.30
N ILE A 62 -13.47 -10.62 -6.34
CA ILE A 62 -12.57 -10.24 -7.43
C ILE A 62 -11.37 -11.19 -7.49
N TYR A 63 -10.76 -11.44 -6.33
CA TYR A 63 -9.63 -12.36 -6.21
C TYR A 63 -10.03 -13.80 -6.60
N LYS A 64 -11.19 -14.28 -6.10
CA LYS A 64 -11.72 -15.62 -6.42
C LYS A 64 -11.94 -15.79 -7.92
N ASN A 65 -12.47 -14.78 -8.61
CA ASN A 65 -12.68 -14.83 -10.05
C ASN A 65 -11.37 -14.84 -10.85
N ALA A 66 -10.37 -14.09 -10.40
CA ALA A 66 -9.07 -13.99 -11.09
C ALA A 66 -8.19 -15.23 -10.89
N ILE A 67 -8.06 -15.71 -9.65
CA ILE A 67 -7.13 -16.80 -9.28
C ILE A 67 -7.83 -18.17 -9.28
N LYS A 68 -9.17 -18.20 -9.30
CA LYS A 68 -9.99 -19.42 -9.22
C LYS A 68 -9.72 -20.26 -7.97
N ARG A 69 -9.31 -19.61 -6.89
CA ARG A 69 -9.08 -20.20 -5.57
C ARG A 69 -9.84 -19.41 -4.51
N ASP A 70 -10.32 -20.13 -3.51
CA ASP A 70 -10.91 -19.51 -2.33
C ASP A 70 -9.80 -18.92 -1.45
N VAL A 71 -10.13 -17.80 -0.81
CA VAL A 71 -9.26 -17.12 0.15
C VAL A 71 -10.05 -16.83 1.42
N ASP A 72 -9.49 -17.22 2.54
CA ASP A 72 -10.01 -16.90 3.87
C ASP A 72 -9.23 -15.70 4.41
N VAL A 73 -9.94 -14.57 4.56
CA VAL A 73 -9.33 -13.30 4.96
C VAL A 73 -9.83 -12.92 6.34
N HIS A 74 -8.90 -12.86 7.29
CA HIS A 74 -9.14 -12.36 8.63
C HIS A 74 -8.59 -10.95 8.78
N ILE A 75 -9.31 -10.08 9.49
CA ILE A 75 -8.81 -8.74 9.85
C ILE A 75 -8.38 -8.80 11.31
N ASP A 76 -7.09 -8.52 11.55
CA ASP A 76 -6.51 -8.52 12.89
C ASP A 76 -7.13 -7.38 13.73
N GLN A 77 -7.69 -7.73 14.88
CA GLN A 77 -8.28 -6.77 15.84
C GLN A 77 -7.45 -6.63 17.11
N ASP A 78 -6.38 -7.40 17.26
CA ASP A 78 -5.51 -7.38 18.42
C ASP A 78 -4.26 -6.53 18.13
N SER A 79 -3.73 -6.63 16.91
CA SER A 79 -2.55 -5.91 16.44
C SER A 79 -2.88 -4.93 15.32
N PHE A 80 -2.87 -3.64 15.65
CA PHE A 80 -3.10 -2.55 14.69
C PHE A 80 -1.80 -1.92 14.23
N LEU A 81 -1.85 -1.30 13.05
CA LEU A 81 -0.78 -0.42 12.60
C LEU A 81 -0.70 0.82 13.50
N PRO A 82 0.51 1.35 13.73
CA PRO A 82 0.72 2.62 14.41
C PRO A 82 -0.14 3.77 13.86
N GLU A 83 -0.57 4.68 14.75
CA GLU A 83 -1.45 5.81 14.40
C GLU A 83 -0.73 6.93 13.64
N ASP A 84 0.60 6.99 13.72
CA ASP A 84 1.46 7.97 13.06
C ASP A 84 1.63 7.74 11.56
N ILE A 85 1.39 6.53 11.09
CA ILE A 85 1.36 6.16 9.67
C ILE A 85 0.17 6.87 9.01
N ALA A 86 0.33 7.41 7.80
CA ALA A 86 -0.69 8.13 7.05
C ALA A 86 -1.80 7.22 6.52
N GLY A 87 -1.51 5.95 6.23
CA GLY A 87 -2.54 4.96 5.89
C GLY A 87 -2.07 3.73 5.12
N GLY A 88 -3.05 2.95 4.67
CA GLY A 88 -2.86 1.70 3.96
C GLY A 88 -2.97 0.46 4.87
N VAL A 89 -2.47 -0.66 4.36
CA VAL A 89 -2.65 -1.98 4.96
C VAL A 89 -1.37 -2.80 4.92
N GLU A 90 -1.21 -3.68 5.89
CA GLU A 90 -0.23 -4.75 5.84
C GLU A 90 -0.95 -6.09 5.81
N ILE A 91 -0.54 -6.97 4.91
CA ILE A 91 -1.16 -8.29 4.77
C ILE A 91 -0.14 -9.35 5.10
N TYR A 92 -0.53 -10.31 5.93
CA TYR A 92 0.30 -11.39 6.42
C TYR A 92 -0.26 -12.72 5.95
N ASN A 93 0.59 -13.74 5.83
CA ASN A 93 0.15 -15.12 5.72
C ASN A 93 -0.33 -15.66 7.08
N SER A 94 -0.93 -16.85 7.10
CA SER A 94 -1.44 -17.50 8.32
C SER A 94 -0.40 -17.61 9.44
N ASP A 95 0.86 -17.83 9.07
CA ASP A 95 1.94 -18.09 10.01
C ASP A 95 2.66 -16.81 10.45
N GLY A 96 2.27 -15.65 9.91
CA GLY A 96 2.90 -14.35 10.17
C GLY A 96 4.33 -14.20 9.63
N LYS A 97 4.85 -15.19 8.88
CA LYS A 97 6.22 -15.21 8.34
C LYS A 97 6.39 -14.33 7.11
N ILE A 98 5.39 -14.30 6.24
CA ILE A 98 5.41 -13.52 5.00
C ILE A 98 4.49 -12.34 5.19
N LYS A 99 5.00 -11.13 4.94
CA LYS A 99 4.24 -9.89 5.01
C LYS A 99 4.40 -9.08 3.73
N VAL A 100 3.30 -8.49 3.28
CA VAL A 100 3.25 -7.48 2.23
C VAL A 100 2.87 -6.17 2.89
N SER A 101 3.84 -5.25 3.01
CA SER A 101 3.59 -3.91 3.52
C SER A 101 3.12 -3.02 2.37
N ASN A 102 1.85 -2.67 2.37
CA ASN A 102 1.22 -1.86 1.34
C ASN A 102 0.69 -0.54 1.93
N THR A 103 1.46 0.04 2.86
CA THR A 103 1.21 1.37 3.43
C THR A 103 1.60 2.47 2.45
N LEU A 104 1.05 3.67 2.64
CA LEU A 104 1.31 4.81 1.77
C LEU A 104 2.78 5.26 1.83
N GLU A 105 3.39 5.17 3.01
CA GLU A 105 4.80 5.46 3.26
C GLU A 105 5.70 4.49 2.51
N SER A 106 5.47 3.17 2.67
CA SER A 106 6.26 2.14 2.00
C SER A 106 6.21 2.32 0.49
N ARG A 107 5.03 2.68 -0.05
CA ARG A 107 4.87 3.00 -1.48
C ARG A 107 5.61 4.24 -1.91
N LEU A 108 5.49 5.32 -1.14
CA LEU A 108 6.19 6.57 -1.45
C LEU A 108 7.69 6.35 -1.45
N ASP A 109 8.22 5.64 -0.45
CA ASP A 109 9.65 5.38 -0.32
C ASP A 109 10.14 4.48 -1.47
N LEU A 110 9.38 3.44 -1.86
CA LEU A 110 9.68 2.60 -3.04
C LEU A 110 9.72 3.40 -4.35
N VAL A 111 8.69 4.22 -4.61
CA VAL A 111 8.62 5.03 -5.83
C VAL A 111 9.69 6.10 -5.82
N ALA A 112 9.93 6.74 -4.68
CA ALA A 112 10.98 7.74 -4.54
C ALA A 112 12.34 7.17 -4.88
N GLN A 113 12.69 5.99 -4.35
CA GLN A 113 13.95 5.31 -4.65
C GLN A 113 14.11 5.01 -6.14
N GLN A 114 13.06 4.52 -6.80
CA GLN A 114 13.08 4.22 -8.23
C GLN A 114 13.19 5.48 -9.09
N MET A 115 12.54 6.57 -8.68
CA MET A 115 12.50 7.84 -9.40
C MET A 115 13.60 8.83 -9.00
N MET A 116 14.51 8.44 -8.10
CA MET A 116 15.60 9.32 -7.65
C MET A 116 16.43 9.90 -8.81
N PRO A 117 16.78 9.15 -9.87
CA PRO A 117 17.50 9.69 -11.01
C PRO A 117 16.74 10.84 -11.69
N GLU A 118 15.45 10.65 -11.96
CA GLU A 118 14.58 11.65 -12.60
C GLU A 118 14.37 12.85 -11.68
N ILE A 119 14.13 12.63 -10.39
CA ILE A 119 13.97 13.69 -9.39
C ILE A 119 15.25 14.55 -9.34
N ARG A 120 16.44 13.92 -9.34
CA ARG A 120 17.71 14.65 -9.37
C ARG A 120 17.82 15.52 -10.62
N VAL A 121 17.50 14.96 -11.80
CA VAL A 121 17.57 15.70 -13.07
C VAL A 121 16.57 16.85 -13.10
N ALA A 122 15.34 16.65 -12.59
CA ALA A 122 14.32 17.68 -12.57
C ALA A 122 14.66 18.84 -11.62
N LEU A 123 15.27 18.55 -10.47
CA LEU A 123 15.62 19.55 -9.46
C LEU A 123 16.94 20.28 -9.74
N PHE A 124 17.94 19.56 -10.25
CA PHE A 124 19.32 20.06 -10.36
C PHE A 124 19.85 20.08 -11.79
N GLY A 125 19.05 19.67 -12.76
CA GLY A 125 19.44 19.57 -14.16
C GLY A 125 20.17 18.28 -14.51
N ALA A 126 20.32 18.03 -15.80
CA ALA A 126 21.05 16.89 -16.31
C ALA A 126 22.56 17.04 -16.07
N ASN A 127 23.25 15.92 -15.88
CA ASN A 127 24.71 15.92 -15.77
C ASN A 127 25.33 16.20 -17.15
N ALA A 128 25.97 17.37 -17.32
CA ALA A 128 26.63 17.77 -18.56
C ALA A 128 27.71 16.78 -19.03
N ASN A 129 28.28 16.00 -18.11
CA ASN A 129 29.31 15.00 -18.42
C ASN A 129 28.75 13.62 -18.80
N ARG A 130 27.44 13.37 -18.62
CA ARG A 130 26.80 12.10 -19.01
C ARG A 130 26.48 12.14 -20.50
N LYS A 131 27.28 11.43 -21.31
CA LYS A 131 27.15 11.39 -22.78
C LYS A 131 26.23 10.27 -23.29
N PHE A 132 26.02 9.23 -22.51
CA PHE A 132 25.33 8.00 -22.89
C PHE A 132 24.28 7.62 -21.81
N LEU A 133 23.15 7.07 -22.24
CA LEU A 133 21.99 6.72 -21.39
C LEU A 133 21.69 5.21 -21.35
N ASP A 134 22.46 4.47 -22.14
CA ASP A 134 22.51 3.03 -22.38
C ASP A 134 23.34 2.27 -21.33
#